data_AF-A0A4Q3IWV9-F1
#
_entry.id   AF-A0A4Q3IWV9-F1
#
_cell.length_a   1.000
_cell.length_b   1.000
_cell.length_c   1.000
_cell.angle_alpha   90.00
_cell.angle_beta   90.00
_cell.angle_gamma   90.00
#
_symmetry.space_group_name_H-M   'P 1'
#
loop_
_entity.id
_entity.type
_entity.pdbx_description
1 polymer ?
#
loop_
_entity_poly.entity_id
_entity_poly.type
_entity_poly.pdbx_seq_one_letter_code
_entity_poly.pdbx_strand_id
1 'polypeptide(L)' 'AGLSVDGKPIFSVQYHPEASPGPQDSHYLFTRFINQVRAQKGMPLKPETMKAGE' A
#
# COMPACT_ATOMS: atom_id res chain seq x y z
N ALA A 1 -0.49 6.77 11.44
CA ALA A 1 0.78 6.21 11.95
C ALA A 1 0.90 4.74 11.54
N GLY A 2 2.11 4.21 11.40
CA GLY A 2 2.40 2.84 10.97
C GLY A 2 3.87 2.49 11.21
N LEU A 3 4.26 1.25 10.93
CA LEU A 3 5.63 0.77 11.10
C LEU A 3 6.15 0.16 9.78
N SER A 4 7.46 0.20 9.58
CA SER A 4 8.16 -0.51 8.51
C SER A 4 9.44 -1.14 9.05
N VAL A 5 9.87 -2.26 8.47
CA VAL A 5 11.11 -2.93 8.86
C VAL A 5 12.20 -2.63 7.84
N ASP A 6 13.31 -2.08 8.30
CA ASP A 6 14.44 -1.74 7.42
C ASP A 6 14.99 -2.98 6.71
N GLY A 7 15.25 -2.81 5.41
CA GLY A 7 15.78 -3.88 4.55
C GLY A 7 14.82 -5.03 4.27
N LYS A 8 13.56 -4.98 4.73
CA LYS A 8 12.54 -6.02 4.47
C LYS A 8 11.26 -5.41 3.88
N PRO A 9 10.55 -6.11 2.98
CA PRO A 9 9.29 -5.63 2.41
C PRO A 9 8.13 -5.86 3.40
N ILE A 10 8.22 -5.27 4.59
CA ILE A 10 7.26 -5.45 5.68
C ILE A 10 6.83 -4.08 6.18
N PHE A 11 5.53 -3.82 6.21
CA PHE A 11 4.95 -2.61 6.77
C PHE A 11 3.59 -2.89 7.43
N SER A 12 3.15 -1.98 8.29
CA SER A 12 1.82 -1.96 8.89
C SER A 12 1.28 -0.54 8.98
N VAL A 13 -0.04 -0.42 9.05
CA VAL A 13 -0.73 0.86 9.29
C VAL A 13 -1.71 0.71 10.45
N GLN A 14 -1.91 1.78 11.19
CA GLN A 14 -2.82 1.79 12.34
C GLN A 14 -4.27 2.16 11.95
N TYR A 15 -4.44 2.86 10.82
CA TYR A 15 -5.75 3.26 10.30
C TYR A 15 -6.31 2.20 9.35
N HIS A 16 -7.56 2.38 8.95
CA HIS A 16 -8.29 1.51 8.03
C HIS A 16 -8.09 1.95 6.58
N PRO A 17 -7.15 1.35 5.82
CA PRO A 17 -6.93 1.72 4.43
C PRO A 17 -8.08 1.30 3.50
N GLU A 18 -8.96 0.40 3.92
CA GLU A 18 -10.10 -0.12 3.17
C GLU A 18 -11.29 0.83 3.09
N ALA A 19 -11.32 1.87 3.94
CA ALA A 19 -12.34 2.92 3.99
C ALA A 19 -13.80 2.40 3.90
N SER A 20 -14.43 2.12 5.05
CA SER A 20 -15.87 1.81 5.12
C SER A 20 -16.46 2.08 6.52
N PRO A 21 -17.07 3.27 6.75
CA PRO A 21 -17.10 4.45 5.88
C PRO A 21 -15.78 5.24 5.92
N GLY A 22 -15.47 6.04 4.89
CA GLY A 22 -14.32 6.97 4.93
C GLY A 22 -13.72 7.33 3.56
N PRO A 23 -12.73 8.25 3.53
CA PRO A 23 -12.00 8.65 2.32
C PRO A 23 -11.03 7.55 1.86
N GLN A 24 -10.84 7.43 0.54
CA GLN A 24 -9.99 6.39 -0.08
C GLN A 24 -8.51 6.78 -0.22
N ASP A 25 -8.06 7.80 0.50
CA ASP A 25 -6.69 8.37 0.41
C ASP A 25 -5.59 7.33 0.69
N SER A 26 -5.94 6.26 1.40
CA SER A 26 -5.02 5.19 1.80
C SER A 26 -5.08 3.93 0.93
N HIS A 27 -5.91 3.89 -0.12
CA HIS A 27 -6.04 2.72 -0.99
C HIS A 27 -4.74 2.31 -1.71
N TYR A 28 -3.80 3.25 -1.91
CA TYR A 28 -2.51 2.96 -2.54
C TYR A 28 -1.70 1.89 -1.79
N LEU A 29 -1.94 1.72 -0.47
CA LEU A 29 -1.27 0.72 0.35
C LEU A 29 -1.55 -0.72 -0.12
N PHE A 30 -2.72 -0.97 -0.72
CA PHE A 30 -3.01 -2.27 -1.33
C PHE A 30 -2.17 -2.51 -2.58
N THR A 31 -2.02 -1.49 -3.44
CA THR A 31 -1.14 -1.56 -4.60
C THR A 31 0.31 -1.78 -4.18
N ARG A 32 0.77 -1.07 -3.13
CA ARG A 32 2.10 -1.26 -2.54
C ARG A 32 2.32 -2.70 -2.06
N PHE A 33 1.38 -3.25 -1.30
CA PHE A 33 1.45 -4.64 -0.83
C PHE A 33 1.55 -5.63 -2.00
N ILE A 34 0.70 -5.48 -3.02
CA ILE A 34 0.74 -6.35 -4.20
C ILE A 34 2.03 -6.18 -5.00
N ASN A 35 2.60 -4.97 -5.07
CA ASN A 35 3.88 -4.75 -5.71
C ASN A 35 5.02 -5.49 -5.00
N GLN A 36 5.00 -5.60 -3.66
CA GLN A 36 5.96 -6.43 -2.92
C GLN A 36 5.85 -7.91 -3.29
N VAL A 37 4.62 -8.44 -3.41
CA VAL A 37 4.37 -9.82 -3.86
C VAL A 37 4.82 -10.03 -5.31
N ARG A 38 4.57 -9.06 -6.19
CA ARG A 38 4.97 -9.12 -7.61
C ARG A 38 6.48 -9.11 -7.77
N ALA A 39 7.18 -8.25 -7.02
CA ALA A 39 8.63 -8.18 -7.01
C ALA A 39 9.27 -9.53 -6.63
N GLN A 40 8.76 -10.18 -5.57
CA GLN A 40 9.23 -11.52 -5.19
C GLN A 40 8.99 -12.58 -6.27
N LYS A 41 7.94 -12.42 -7.09
CA LYS A 41 7.60 -13.33 -8.18
C LYS A 41 8.23 -12.94 -9.54
N GLY A 42 9.10 -11.93 -9.58
CA GLY A 42 9.70 -11.43 -10.83
C GLY A 42 8.68 -10.83 -11.81
N MET A 43 7.51 -10.39 -11.32
CA MET A 43 6.46 -9.78 -12.12
C MET A 43 6.63 -8.25 -12.22
N PRO A 44 6.21 -7.62 -13.33
CA PRO A 44 6.31 -6.18 -13.50
C PRO A 44 5.46 -5.44 -12.47
N LEU A 45 5.92 -4.30 -11.94
CA LEU A 45 5.17 -3.55 -10.93
C LEU A 45 3.93 -2.85 -11.52
N LYS A 46 2.91 -2.64 -10.69
CA LYS A 46 1.75 -1.79 -11.01
C LYS A 46 2.03 -0.34 -10.58
N PRO A 47 1.55 0.67 -11.32
CA PRO A 47 1.68 2.06 -10.88
C PRO A 47 0.93 2.29 -9.56
N GLU A 48 1.60 2.92 -8.59
CA GLU A 48 0.96 3.44 -7.37
C GLU A 48 0.34 4.80 -7.69
N THR A 49 -0.97 4.85 -7.95
CA THR A 49 -1.69 6.12 -8.08
C THR A 49 -2.06 6.63 -6.70
N MET A 50 -1.44 7.71 -6.24
CA MET A 50 -1.99 8.52 -5.16
C MET A 50 -3.06 9.42 -5.79
N LYS A 51 -4.35 9.04 -5.72
CA LYS A 51 -5.39 10.05 -5.88
C LYS A 51 -5.38 10.88 -4.61
N ALA A 52 -4.64 11.99 -4.62
CA ALA A 52 -4.73 12.99 -3.59
C ALA A 52 -5.99 13.84 -3.85
N GLY A 53 -6.97 13.76 -2.94
CA GLY A 53 -8.00 14.78 -2.72
C GLY A 53 -8.99 15.08 -3.86
N GLU A 54 -10.03 14.25 -3.98
CA GLU A 54 -11.39 14.75 -4.27
C GLU A 54 -12.18 14.80 -2.94
#